data_AF-A0A8R1ISH1-F1
#
_entry.id   AF-A0A8R1ISH1-F1
#
_cell.length_a   1.000
_cell.length_b   1.000
_cell.length_c   1.000
_cell.angle_alpha   90.00
_cell.angle_beta   90.00
_cell.angle_gamma   90.00
#
_symmetry.space_group_name_H-M   'P 1'
#
loop_
_entity.id
_entity.type
_entity.pdbx_description
1 polymer ?
#
loop_
_entity_poly.entity_id
_entity_poly.type
_entity_poly.pdbx_seq_one_letter_code
_entity_poly.pdbx_strand_id
1 'polypeptide(L)'
;MAGIGIESRVTEWSDLPIELQSMIVDLCDYSTRCRLRAASFSLKHLADTAKLFIPSVKICEKRKKGIQLTFTFSSDAKEYLLKYYSIGYCQTRIKQLGKQTVIVDGKNPDEVASDFFKRCCVQV
;
A
#
# COMPACT_ATOMS: atom_id res chain seq x y z
N MET A 1 -16.89 -50.49 -0.48
CA MET A 1 -17.05 -49.02 -0.48
C MET A 1 -15.67 -48.41 -0.62
N ALA A 2 -15.30 -47.95 -1.81
CA ALA A 2 -14.00 -47.29 -2.02
C ALA A 2 -14.10 -45.87 -1.46
N GLY A 3 -13.39 -45.61 -0.37
CA GLY A 3 -13.25 -44.27 0.17
C GLY A 3 -12.48 -43.42 -0.84
N ILE A 4 -13.12 -42.38 -1.36
CA ILE A 4 -12.45 -41.37 -2.17
C ILE A 4 -11.53 -40.60 -1.21
N GLY A 5 -10.26 -40.97 -1.19
CA GLY A 5 -9.23 -40.20 -0.52
C GLY A 5 -9.09 -38.86 -1.23
N ILE A 6 -9.61 -37.80 -0.63
CA ILE A 6 -9.34 -36.44 -1.09
C ILE A 6 -7.92 -36.13 -0.63
N GLU A 7 -6.93 -36.37 -1.50
CA GLU A 7 -5.58 -35.82 -1.29
C GLU A 7 -5.66 -34.29 -1.40
N SER A 8 -5.69 -33.62 -0.26
CA SER A 8 -5.51 -32.17 -0.19
C SER A 8 -4.07 -31.85 -0.55
N ARG A 9 -3.79 -31.67 -1.85
CA ARG A 9 -2.51 -31.09 -2.28
C ARG A 9 -2.40 -29.66 -1.78
N VAL A 10 -1.29 -29.35 -1.11
CA VAL A 10 -0.95 -27.98 -0.75
C VAL A 10 -0.84 -27.17 -2.04
N THR A 11 -1.70 -26.18 -2.21
CA THR A 11 -1.66 -25.26 -3.35
C THR A 11 -0.76 -24.10 -2.97
N GLU A 12 0.33 -23.91 -3.71
CA GLU A 12 1.20 -22.76 -3.53
C GLU A 12 0.67 -21.54 -4.29
N TRP A 13 1.15 -20.34 -3.94
CA TRP A 13 0.76 -19.11 -4.62
C TRP A 13 0.99 -19.17 -6.14
N SER A 14 2.10 -19.80 -6.55
CA SER A 14 2.47 -19.98 -7.95
C SER A 14 1.55 -20.93 -8.73
N ASP A 15 0.78 -21.77 -8.03
CA ASP A 15 -0.15 -22.71 -8.67
C ASP A 15 -1.47 -22.02 -9.07
N LEU A 16 -1.73 -20.82 -8.54
CA LEU A 16 -2.92 -20.04 -8.88
C LEU A 16 -2.78 -19.43 -10.29
N PRO A 17 -3.82 -19.45 -11.13
CA PRO A 17 -3.88 -18.66 -12.34
C PRO A 17 -3.61 -17.17 -12.06
N ILE A 18 -2.97 -16.50 -13.01
CA ILE A 18 -2.54 -15.10 -12.85
C ILE A 18 -3.73 -14.17 -12.59
N GLU A 19 -4.90 -14.50 -13.12
CA GLU A 19 -6.15 -13.78 -12.91
C GLU A 19 -6.60 -13.86 -11.45
N LEU A 20 -6.51 -15.04 -10.83
CA LEU A 20 -6.83 -15.22 -9.41
C LEU A 20 -5.83 -14.48 -8.53
N GLN A 21 -4.53 -14.57 -8.86
CA GLN A 21 -3.49 -13.82 -8.16
C GLN A 21 -3.76 -12.31 -8.22
N SER A 22 -4.10 -11.78 -9.39
CA SER A 22 -4.45 -10.36 -9.57
C SER A 22 -5.67 -9.96 -8.74
N MET A 23 -6.74 -10.76 -8.76
CA MET A 23 -7.94 -10.46 -7.95
C MET A 23 -7.64 -10.42 -6.45
N ILE A 24 -6.80 -11.34 -5.95
CA ILE A 24 -6.39 -11.34 -4.54
C ILE A 24 -5.58 -10.06 -4.23
N VAL A 25 -4.66 -9.68 -5.11
CA VAL A 25 -3.86 -8.47 -4.94
C VAL A 25 -4.73 -7.21 -5.02
N ASP A 26 -5.77 -7.19 -5.85
CA ASP A 26 -6.74 -6.09 -5.93
C ASP A 26 -7.51 -5.89 -4.61
N LEU A 27 -7.73 -6.96 -3.84
CA LEU A 27 -8.37 -6.88 -2.52
C LEU A 27 -7.41 -6.48 -1.39
N CYS A 28 -6.09 -6.50 -1.64
CA CYS A 28 -5.10 -6.18 -0.63
C CYS A 28 -5.05 -4.69 -0.31
N ASP A 29 -4.94 -4.36 0.99
CA ASP A 29 -4.70 -3.00 1.45
C ASP A 29 -3.31 -2.47 1.02
N TYR A 30 -3.12 -1.16 1.12
CA TYR A 30 -1.86 -0.53 0.71
C TYR A 30 -0.63 -1.11 1.44
N SER A 31 -0.75 -1.37 2.75
CA SER A 31 0.35 -1.91 3.54
C SER A 31 0.76 -3.30 3.07
N THR A 32 -0.20 -4.13 2.67
CA THR A 32 0.03 -5.48 2.16
C THR A 32 0.65 -5.41 0.77
N ARG A 33 0.14 -4.56 -0.12
CA ARG A 33 0.75 -4.36 -1.45
C ARG A 33 2.18 -3.84 -1.38
N CYS A 34 2.51 -2.96 -0.42
CA CYS A 34 3.90 -2.56 -0.17
C CYS A 34 4.81 -3.74 0.17
N ARG A 35 4.33 -4.67 0.99
CA ARG A 35 5.08 -5.87 1.35
C ARG A 35 5.24 -6.81 0.15
N LEU A 36 4.18 -6.98 -0.65
CA LEU A 36 4.23 -7.76 -1.88
C LEU A 36 5.27 -7.21 -2.86
N ARG A 37 5.35 -5.88 -3.02
CA ARG A 37 6.39 -5.22 -3.85
C ARG A 37 7.82 -5.50 -3.39
N ALA A 38 8.03 -5.73 -2.11
CA ALA A 38 9.35 -6.03 -1.54
C ALA A 38 9.67 -7.53 -1.54
N ALA A 39 8.66 -8.40 -1.73
CA ALA A 39 8.80 -9.85 -1.57
C ALA A 39 9.42 -10.53 -2.80
N SER A 40 8.96 -10.18 -4.00
CA SER A 40 9.51 -10.72 -5.25
C SER A 40 9.22 -9.81 -6.45
N PHE A 41 9.92 -10.02 -7.55
CA PHE A 41 9.66 -9.28 -8.79
C PHE A 41 8.25 -9.55 -9.35
N SER A 42 7.78 -10.80 -9.30
CA SER A 42 6.44 -11.17 -9.76
C SER A 42 5.33 -10.52 -8.92
N LEU A 43 5.47 -10.56 -7.59
CA LEU A 43 4.53 -9.94 -6.67
C LEU A 43 4.56 -8.40 -6.76
N LYS A 44 5.73 -7.82 -7.04
CA LYS A 44 5.86 -6.40 -7.34
C LYS A 44 5.08 -6.04 -8.59
N HIS A 45 5.26 -6.76 -9.69
CA HIS A 45 4.52 -6.50 -10.92
C HIS A 45 3.01 -6.57 -10.68
N LEU A 46 2.52 -7.64 -10.02
CA LEU A 46 1.11 -7.78 -9.67
C LEU A 46 0.59 -6.62 -8.81
N ALA A 47 1.35 -6.23 -7.78
CA ALA A 47 0.98 -5.12 -6.89
C ALA A 47 1.04 -3.75 -7.56
N ASP A 48 1.88 -3.57 -8.59
CA ASP A 48 2.01 -2.35 -9.38
C ASP A 48 0.88 -2.23 -10.43
N THR A 49 0.46 -3.35 -11.03
CA THR A 49 -0.66 -3.38 -11.99
C THR A 49 -2.03 -3.28 -11.33
N ALA A 50 -2.17 -3.84 -10.13
CA ALA A 50 -3.42 -3.83 -9.38
C ALA A 50 -3.87 -2.40 -9.06
N LYS A 51 -5.11 -2.05 -9.40
CA LYS A 51 -5.66 -0.71 -9.13
C LYS A 51 -5.99 -0.60 -7.65
N LEU A 52 -5.40 0.36 -6.94
CA LEU A 52 -5.87 0.69 -5.59
C LEU A 52 -7.10 1.58 -5.77
N PHE A 53 -8.30 1.03 -5.65
CA PHE A 53 -9.48 1.88 -5.56
C PHE A 53 -9.48 2.56 -4.19
N ILE A 54 -9.23 3.87 -4.19
CA ILE A 54 -9.33 4.69 -2.98
C ILE A 54 -10.57 5.57 -3.11
N PRO A 55 -11.69 5.21 -2.47
CA PRO A 55 -12.95 5.97 -2.56
C PRO A 55 -12.79 7.43 -2.15
N SER A 56 -11.96 7.72 -1.14
CA SER A 56 -11.71 9.09 -0.71
C SER A 56 -10.30 9.27 -0.18
N VAL A 57 -9.68 10.37 -0.60
CA VAL A 57 -8.42 10.87 -0.04
C VAL A 57 -8.65 12.28 0.48
N LYS A 58 -8.31 12.51 1.75
CA LYS A 58 -8.26 13.85 2.35
C LYS A 58 -6.81 14.26 2.55
N ILE A 59 -6.45 15.40 1.99
CA ILE A 59 -5.16 16.04 2.17
C ILE A 59 -5.34 17.20 3.15
N CYS A 60 -4.61 17.19 4.25
CA CYS A 60 -4.61 18.28 5.20
C CYS A 60 -3.18 18.77 5.41
N GLU A 61 -2.89 19.98 4.95
CA GLU A 61 -1.68 20.68 5.33
C GLU A 61 -1.90 21.37 6.67
N LYS A 62 -1.07 21.05 7.67
CA LYS A 62 -1.14 21.69 8.98
C LYS A 62 0.10 22.57 9.14
N ARG A 63 -0.10 23.89 9.26
CA ARG A 63 0.98 24.86 9.52
C ARG A 63 1.89 24.35 10.65
N LYS A 64 3.19 24.23 10.38
CA LYS A 64 4.24 23.69 11.28
C LYS A 64 4.15 22.19 11.65
N LYS A 65 3.11 21.47 11.23
CA LYS A 65 2.92 20.03 11.47
C LYS A 65 2.98 19.19 10.18
N GLY A 66 3.39 19.79 9.07
CA GLY A 66 3.57 19.11 7.79
C GLY A 66 2.25 18.65 7.16
N ILE A 67 2.33 17.60 6.34
CA ILE A 67 1.22 17.13 5.51
C ILE A 67 0.63 15.88 6.13
N GLN A 68 -0.69 15.79 6.11
CA GLN A 68 -1.42 14.59 6.49
C GLN A 68 -2.24 14.10 5.29
N LEU A 69 -2.03 12.84 4.92
CA LEU A 69 -2.88 12.12 3.98
C LEU A 69 -3.76 11.14 4.76
N THR A 70 -5.06 11.20 4.51
CA THR A 70 -6.03 10.27 5.09
C THR A 70 -6.73 9.55 3.96
N PHE A 71 -6.60 8.23 3.91
CA PHE A 71 -7.25 7.39 2.90
C PHE A 71 -8.40 6.63 3.56
N THR A 72 -9.57 6.65 2.91
CA THR A 72 -10.78 5.96 3.36
C THR A 72 -11.17 4.93 2.30
N PHE A 73 -11.13 3.64 2.68
CA PHE A 73 -11.32 2.51 1.77
C PHE A 73 -12.76 1.95 1.72
N SER A 74 -13.60 2.31 2.70
CA SER A 74 -15.06 2.14 2.68
C SER A 74 -15.67 3.05 3.76
N SER A 75 -17.00 3.23 3.75
CA SER A 75 -17.72 4.05 4.74
C SER A 75 -17.52 3.58 6.19
N ASP A 76 -17.26 2.29 6.39
CA ASP A 76 -17.04 1.67 7.71
C ASP A 76 -15.57 1.30 7.96
N ALA A 77 -14.66 1.66 7.03
CA ALA A 77 -13.27 1.26 7.09
C ALA A 77 -12.44 2.11 8.06
N LYS A 78 -11.38 1.47 8.59
CA LYS A 78 -10.27 2.12 9.30
C LYS A 78 -9.65 3.18 8.41
N GLU A 79 -9.61 4.42 8.90
CA GLU A 79 -8.87 5.50 8.25
C GLU A 79 -7.37 5.17 8.21
N TYR A 80 -6.80 5.17 7.01
CA TYR A 80 -5.36 5.00 6.85
C TYR A 80 -4.70 6.38 6.87
N LEU A 81 -4.02 6.68 7.97
CA LEU A 81 -3.48 8.00 8.24
C LEU A 81 -1.96 8.02 8.10
N LEU A 82 -1.48 8.76 7.10
CA LEU A 82 -0.06 9.05 6.89
C LEU A 82 0.23 10.50 7.24
N LYS A 83 1.30 10.71 8.01
CA LYS A 83 1.75 12.04 8.40
C LYS A 83 3.20 12.23 7.98
N TYR A 84 3.46 13.32 7.29
CA TYR A 84 4.75 13.70 6.71
C TYR A 84 5.25 14.95 7.41
N TYR A 85 6.44 14.89 7.97
CA TYR A 85 7.04 15.99 8.73
C TYR A 85 8.45 16.26 8.22
N SER A 86 8.81 17.52 8.03
CA SER A 86 10.23 17.89 7.85
C SER A 86 10.95 17.73 9.18
N ILE A 87 12.14 17.12 9.16
CA ILE A 87 13.00 16.96 10.33
C ILE A 87 14.31 17.77 10.23
N GLY A 88 14.42 18.66 9.23
CA GLY A 88 15.66 19.40 8.92
C GLY A 88 16.48 18.72 7.83
N TYR A 89 17.51 19.41 7.30
CA TYR A 89 18.46 18.89 6.29
C TYR A 89 17.81 18.25 5.05
N CYS A 90 16.67 18.79 4.58
CA CYS A 90 15.89 18.23 3.47
C CYS A 90 15.41 16.79 3.71
N GLN A 91 15.24 16.36 4.95
CA GLN A 91 14.72 15.04 5.29
C GLN A 91 13.24 15.10 5.66
N THR A 92 12.49 14.10 5.19
CA THR A 92 11.08 13.92 5.50
C THR A 92 10.85 12.64 6.29
N ARG A 93 10.19 12.79 7.42
CA ARG A 93 9.74 11.70 8.27
C ARG A 93 8.30 11.33 7.95
N ILE A 94 8.06 10.06 7.62
CA ILE A 94 6.74 9.47 7.38
C ILE A 94 6.33 8.66 8.62
N LYS A 95 5.15 8.97 9.16
CA LYS A 95 4.54 8.23 10.28
C LYS A 95 3.19 7.66 9.87
N GLN A 96 2.97 6.41 10.27
CA GLN A 96 1.69 5.73 10.23
C GLN A 96 1.41 5.12 11.59
N LEU A 97 0.16 5.18 12.05
CA LEU A 97 -0.22 4.57 13.32
C LEU A 97 0.03 3.06 13.30
N GLY A 98 0.73 2.55 14.32
CA GLY A 98 1.01 1.12 14.47
C GLY A 98 2.10 0.56 13.53
N LYS A 99 2.84 1.42 12.81
CA LYS A 99 3.97 1.00 11.97
C LYS A 99 5.26 1.74 12.33
N GLN A 100 6.39 1.19 11.91
CA GLN A 100 7.69 1.82 12.05
C GLN A 100 7.73 3.13 11.26
N THR A 101 8.42 4.14 11.81
CA THR A 101 8.67 5.40 11.10
C THR A 101 9.64 5.17 9.94
N VAL A 102 9.38 5.81 8.81
CA VAL A 102 10.30 5.86 7.66
C VAL A 102 10.90 7.26 7.54
N ILE A 103 12.18 7.36 7.17
CA ILE A 103 12.88 8.62 6.88
C ILE A 103 13.26 8.60 5.40
N VAL A 104 12.97 9.70 4.70
CA VAL A 104 13.31 9.91 3.29
C VAL A 104 14.22 11.13 3.20
N ASP A 105 15.41 10.94 2.66
CA ASP A 105 16.41 12.00 2.52
C ASP A 105 16.23 12.78 1.21
N GLY A 106 16.61 14.07 1.25
CA GLY A 106 16.68 14.92 0.07
C GLY A 106 15.33 15.35 -0.52
N LYS A 107 14.21 15.15 0.18
CA LYS A 107 12.87 15.55 -0.29
C LYS A 107 12.08 16.23 0.81
N ASN A 108 11.34 17.28 0.46
CA ASN A 108 10.39 17.93 1.36
C ASN A 108 9.09 17.10 1.51
N PRO A 109 8.29 17.35 2.55
CA PRO A 109 7.06 16.60 2.78
C PRO A 109 6.08 16.61 1.61
N ASP A 110 5.99 17.72 0.87
CA ASP A 110 5.06 17.90 -0.26
C ASP A 110 5.39 16.99 -1.43
N GLU A 111 6.67 16.93 -1.80
CA GLU A 111 7.16 16.03 -2.84
C GLU A 111 6.96 14.57 -2.46
N VAL A 112 7.29 14.19 -1.21
CA VAL A 112 7.12 12.80 -0.76
C VAL A 112 5.64 12.41 -0.71
N ALA A 113 4.77 13.31 -0.24
CA ALA A 113 3.33 13.07 -0.22
C ALA A 113 2.74 12.99 -1.64
N SER A 114 3.19 13.85 -2.55
CA SER A 114 2.76 13.86 -3.96
C SER A 114 3.23 12.62 -4.70
N ASP A 115 4.50 12.23 -4.57
CA ASP A 115 5.06 11.01 -5.15
C ASP A 115 4.32 9.78 -4.65
N PHE A 116 4.03 9.73 -3.34
CA PHE A 116 3.25 8.66 -2.76
C PHE A 116 1.84 8.63 -3.34
N PHE A 117 1.14 9.77 -3.38
CA PHE A 117 -0.19 9.87 -3.94
C PHE A 117 -0.23 9.45 -5.41
N LYS A 118 0.72 9.91 -6.23
CA LYS A 118 0.85 9.50 -7.63
C LYS A 118 1.05 7.99 -7.76
N ARG A 119 1.97 7.40 -6.99
CA ARG A 119 2.19 5.94 -6.99
C ARG A 119 0.97 5.14 -6.56
N CYS A 120 0.12 5.69 -5.70
CA CYS A 120 -1.06 4.98 -5.19
C CYS A 120 -2.30 5.17 -6.08
N CYS A 121 -2.45 6.34 -6.69
CA CYS A 121 -3.70 6.78 -7.30
C CYS A 121 -3.60 7.04 -8.81
N VAL A 122 -2.40 7.36 -9.32
CA VAL A 122 -2.17 7.74 -10.72
C VAL A 122 -1.33 6.64 -11.37
N GLN A 123 -2.01 5.67 -11.99
CA GLN A 123 -1.36 4.74 -12.90
C GLN A 123 -1.10 5.48 -14.22
N VAL A 124 0.17 5.61 -14.61
CA VAL A 124 0.61 6.08 -15.94
C VAL A 124 0.98 4.86 -16.77
#